data_AF-A0A7X7L7N1-F1
#
_entry.id   AF-A0A7X7L7N1-F1
#
_cell.length_a   1.000
_cell.length_b   1.000
_cell.length_c   1.000
_cell.angle_alpha   90.00
_cell.angle_beta   90.00
_cell.angle_gamma   90.00
#
_symmetry.space_group_name_H-M   'P 1'
#
loop_
_entity.id
_entity.type
_entity.pdbx_description
1 polymer ?
#
loop_
_entity_poly.entity_id
_entity_poly.type
_entity_poly.pdbx_seq_one_letter_code
_entity_poly.pdbx_strand_id
1 'polypeptide(L)' 'MIIKNCRIFNGLEFLEGLHDIVIKNNKIIAIGNNLKNIKNQEIVDIDGNFAV' A
#
# COMPACT_ATOMS: atom_id res chain seq x y z
N MET A 1 6.33 -3.75 6.94
CA MET A 1 5.80 -2.38 6.90
C MET A 1 4.44 -2.35 6.22
N ILE A 2 3.73 -1.24 6.28
CA ILE A 2 2.56 -0.93 5.47
C ILE A 2 2.80 0.41 4.77
N ILE A 3 2.54 0.47 3.47
CA ILE A 3 2.47 1.72 2.72
C ILE A 3 1.01 2.13 2.66
N LYS A 4 0.70 3.38 3.04
CA LYS A 4 -0.65 3.92 3.14
C LYS A 4 -0.93 4.91 2.03
N ASN A 5 -2.21 5.01 1.67
CA ASN A 5 -2.75 6.03 0.77
C ASN A 5 -2.00 6.14 -0.57
N CYS A 6 -1.63 5.01 -1.17
CA CYS A 6 -0.90 4.98 -2.42
C CYS A 6 -1.83 4.84 -3.64
N ARG A 7 -1.39 5.42 -4.76
CA ARG A 7 -1.91 5.11 -6.10
C ARG A 7 -1.10 3.97 -6.69
N ILE A 8 -1.78 2.92 -7.17
CA ILE A 8 -1.15 1.67 -7.63
C ILE A 8 -1.36 1.52 -9.13
N PHE A 9 -0.30 1.19 -9.86
CA PHE A 9 -0.35 0.77 -11.26
C PHE A 9 -0.17 -0.75 -11.33
N ASN A 10 -1.12 -1.47 -11.94
CA ASN A 10 -1.10 -2.94 -12.02
C ASN A 10 -0.41 -3.48 -13.28
N GLY A 11 0.26 -2.63 -14.07
CA GLY A 11 0.84 -2.98 -15.36
C GLY A 11 -0.06 -2.68 -16.56
N LEU A 12 -1.35 -2.41 -16.32
CA LEU A 12 -2.34 -2.05 -17.36
C LEU A 12 -2.95 -0.68 -17.10
N GLU A 13 -3.35 -0.41 -15.85
CA GLU A 13 -4.02 0.82 -15.45
C GLU A 13 -3.72 1.20 -14.00
N PHE A 14 -4.09 2.44 -13.65
CA PHE A 14 -4.11 2.86 -12.24
C PHE A 14 -5.39 2.34 -11.58
N LEU A 15 -5.24 1.69 -10.43
CA LEU A 15 -6.39 1.32 -9.61
C LEU A 15 -7.09 2.57 -9.10
N GLU A 16 -8.43 2.60 -9.18
CA GLU A 16 -9.21 3.74 -8.76
C GLU A 16 -9.14 3.95 -7.24
N GLY A 17 -8.86 5.19 -6.84
CA GLY A 17 -8.79 5.57 -5.42
C GLY A 17 -7.45 5.28 -4.76
N LEU A 18 -7.44 5.39 -3.43
CA LEU A 18 -6.25 5.22 -2.60
C LEU A 18 -6.23 3.83 -1.95
N HIS A 19 -5.06 3.22 -1.96
CA HIS A 19 -4.84 1.86 -1.49
C HIS A 19 -3.75 1.80 -0.44
N ASP A 20 -3.72 0.70 0.28
CA ASP A 20 -2.65 0.34 1.20
C ASP A 20 -1.95 -0.93 0.70
N ILE A 21 -0.64 -1.01 0.91
CA ILE A 21 0.19 -2.18 0.54
C ILE A 21 0.86 -2.72 1.80
N VAL A 22 0.64 -4.00 2.10
CA VAL A 22 1.34 -4.68 3.20
C VAL A 22 2.55 -5.42 2.64
N ILE A 23 3.72 -5.09 3.16
CA ILE A 23 5.00 -5.71 2.80
C ILE A 23 5.57 -6.45 4.00
N LYS A 24 5.84 -7.73 3.82
CA LYS A 24 6.46 -8.61 4.82
C LYS A 24 7.56 -9.43 4.16
N ASN A 25 8.74 -9.46 4.77
CA ASN A 25 9.91 -10.20 4.26
C ASN A 25 10.21 -9.88 2.77
N ASN A 26 10.21 -8.59 2.44
CA ASN A 26 10.43 -8.07 1.07
C ASN A 26 9.44 -8.59 0.01
N LYS A 27 8.25 -9.02 0.44
CA LYS A 27 7.17 -9.45 -0.45
C LYS A 27 5.89 -8.67 -0.15
N ILE A 28 5.18 -8.30 -1.21
CA ILE A 28 3.80 -7.80 -1.09
C ILE A 28 2.93 -8.99 -0.72
N ILE A 29 2.19 -8.88 0.39
CA ILE A 29 1.30 -9.93 0.88
C ILE A 29 -0.18 -9.55 0.81
N ALA A 30 -0.49 -8.25 0.74
CA ALA A 30 -1.84 -7.75 0.57
C ALA A 30 -1.83 -6.36 -0.07
N ILE A 31 -2.85 -6.11 -0.88
CA ILE A 31 -3.20 -4.79 -1.43
C ILE A 31 -4.70 -4.60 -1.19
N GLY A 32 -5.10 -3.43 -0.70
CA GLY A 32 -6.52 -3.12 -0.50
C GLY A 32 -6.70 -1.77 0.20
N ASN A 33 -7.94 -1.32 0.33
CA ASN A 33 -8.25 -0.03 0.94
C ASN A 33 -8.40 -0.18 2.47
N ASN A 34 -7.90 0.80 3.24
CA ASN A 34 -8.07 0.88 4.69
C ASN A 34 -7.59 -0.37 5.46
N LEU A 35 -6.46 -0.95 5.07
CA LEU A 35 -5.89 -2.12 5.75
C LEU A 35 -5.55 -1.79 7.21
N LYS A 36 -5.92 -2.65 8.15
CA LYS A 36 -5.69 -2.38 9.57
C LYS A 36 -4.20 -2.41 9.91
N ASN A 37 -3.76 -1.43 10.67
CA ASN A 37 -2.42 -1.42 11.25
C ASN A 37 -2.32 -2.55 12.28
N ILE A 38 -1.24 -3.32 12.21
CA ILE A 38 -0.87 -4.28 13.25
C ILE A 38 0.17 -3.66 14.18
N LYS A 39 0.15 -4.06 15.45
CA LYS A 39 1.04 -3.51 16.49
C LYS A 39 2.51 -3.70 16.09
N ASN A 40 3.33 -2.67 16.27
CA ASN A 40 4.76 -2.64 15.91
C ASN A 40 5.08 -2.75 14.40
N GLN A 41 4.11 -2.44 13.53
CA GLN A 41 4.37 -2.32 12.10
C GLN A 41 4.88 -0.92 11.77
N GLU A 42 5.94 -0.85 10.98
CA GLU A 42 6.37 0.41 10.35
C GLU A 42 5.31 0.87 9.34
N ILE A 43 4.93 2.15 9.43
CA ILE A 43 3.93 2.78 8.57
C ILE A 43 4.66 3.83 7.73
N VAL A 44 4.45 3.78 6.42
CA VAL A 44 4.86 4.82 5.49
C VAL A 44 3.61 5.34 4.79
N ASP A 45 3.22 6.57 5.07
CA ASP A 45 2.15 7.23 4.34
C ASP A 45 2.75 8.05 3.21
N ILE A 46 2.29 7.80 1.97
CA ILE A 46 2.80 8.51 0.80
C ILE A 46 1.81 9.53 0.23
N ASP A 47 0.70 9.81 0.93
CA ASP A 47 -0.22 10.92 0.65
C ASP A 47 -0.65 11.02 -0.83
N GLY A 48 -1.16 9.92 -1.38
CA GLY A 48 -1.65 9.86 -2.76
C GLY A 48 -0.56 9.82 -3.83
N ASN A 49 0.72 9.72 -3.45
CA ASN A 49 1.81 9.48 -4.40
C ASN A 49 1.79 8.04 -4.94
N PHE A 50 2.62 7.81 -5.95
CA PHE A 50 2.75 6.54 -6.62
C PHE A 50 3.66 5.59 -5.84
N ALA A 51 3.18 4.37 -5.63
CA ALA A 51 4.03 3.24 -5.26
C ALA A 51 4.25 2.41 -6.54
N VAL A 52 5.49 2.33 -7.00
CA VAL A 52 5.91 1.66 -8.24
C VAL A 52 6.82 0.49 -7.96
#